data_AF-A0A1J6WK63-F1
#
_entry.id   AF-A0A1J6WK63-F1
#
_cell.length_a   1.000
_cell.length_b   1.000
_cell.length_c   1.000
_cell.angle_alpha   90.00
_cell.angle_beta   90.00
_cell.angle_gamma   90.00
#
_symmetry.space_group_name_H-M   'P 1'
#
loop_
_entity.id
_entity.type
_entity.pdbx_description
1 polymer ?
#
loop_
_entity_poly.entity_id
_entity_poly.type
_entity_poly.pdbx_seq_one_letter_code
_entity_poly.pdbx_strand_id
1 'polypeptide(L)'
;MGWIIAILFGTAVVLLIISLIKTTQQKSQLEQQVEHASISVLNEVQELEKQIRNMQLDAEITAQQSGAMETSSEERQMLRDMLDLYKRGYSVESIAAKSKLPKTEVERMLTPYMRRKAERGMVAQ
;
A
#
# COMPACT_ATOMS: atom_id res chain seq x y z
N MET A 1 -32.87 1.02 -63.88
CA MET A 1 -32.13 2.07 -63.13
C MET A 1 -32.28 1.97 -61.60
N GLY A 2 -33.42 1.58 -61.03
CA GLY A 2 -33.58 1.52 -59.55
C GLY A 2 -32.82 0.41 -58.79
N TRP A 3 -32.34 -0.62 -59.49
CA TRP A 3 -31.61 -1.75 -58.89
C TRP A 3 -30.25 -1.35 -58.31
N ILE A 4 -29.59 -0.35 -58.91
CA ILE A 4 -28.32 0.19 -58.41
C ILE A 4 -28.51 0.88 -57.05
N ILE A 5 -29.61 1.63 -56.88
CA ILE A 5 -29.93 2.31 -55.62
C ILE A 5 -30.23 1.28 -54.53
N ALA A 6 -30.95 0.20 -54.86
CA ALA A 6 -31.25 -0.87 -53.91
C ALA A 6 -29.99 -1.61 -53.43
N ILE A 7 -29.05 -1.90 -54.33
CA ILE A 7 -27.78 -2.56 -53.97
C ILE A 7 -26.92 -1.62 -53.13
N LEU A 8 -26.82 -0.34 -53.51
CA LEU A 8 -26.03 0.65 -52.77
C LEU A 8 -26.58 0.90 -51.37
N PHE A 9 -27.90 0.95 -51.24
CA PHE A 9 -28.55 1.09 -49.94
C PHE A 9 -28.37 -0.18 -49.09
N GLY A 10 -28.49 -1.36 -49.69
CA GLY A 10 -28.25 -2.64 -49.02
C GLY A 10 -26.82 -2.74 -48.48
N THR A 11 -25.81 -2.38 -49.27
CA THR A 11 -24.41 -2.40 -48.81
C THR A 11 -24.16 -1.38 -47.71
N ALA A 12 -24.75 -0.20 -47.76
CA ALA A 12 -24.65 0.78 -46.69
C ALA A 12 -25.23 0.28 -45.36
N VAL A 13 -26.40 -0.38 -45.40
CA VAL A 13 -27.02 -0.97 -44.19
C VAL A 13 -26.14 -2.08 -43.62
N VAL A 14 -25.61 -2.96 -44.47
CA VAL A 14 -24.71 -4.04 -44.03
C VAL A 14 -23.43 -3.48 -43.39
N LEU A 15 -22.81 -2.48 -44.01
CA LEU A 15 -21.62 -1.81 -43.46
C LEU A 15 -21.93 -1.13 -42.14
N LEU A 16 -23.11 -0.52 -42.00
CA LEU A 16 -23.54 0.14 -40.78
C LEU A 16 -23.67 -0.86 -39.64
N ILE A 17 -24.30 -2.02 -39.88
CA ILE A 17 -24.43 -3.09 -38.87
C ILE A 17 -23.04 -3.58 -38.43
N ILE A 18 -22.14 -3.84 -39.38
CA ILE A 18 -20.76 -4.28 -39.08
C ILE A 18 -20.01 -3.22 -38.27
N SER A 19 -20.20 -1.95 -38.61
CA SER A 19 -19.55 -0.82 -37.91
C SER A 19 -20.00 -0.72 -36.45
N LEU A 20 -21.31 -0.84 -36.18
CA LEU A 20 -21.84 -0.75 -34.82
C LEU A 20 -21.31 -1.88 -33.93
N ILE A 21 -21.24 -3.11 -34.45
CA ILE A 21 -20.72 -4.27 -33.70
C ILE A 21 -19.22 -4.07 -33.39
N LYS A 22 -18.41 -3.69 -34.39
CA LYS A 22 -16.97 -3.48 -34.20
C LYS A 22 -16.67 -2.34 -33.23
N THR A 23 -17.38 -1.22 -33.33
CA THR A 23 -17.20 -0.08 -32.41
C THR A 23 -17.50 -0.48 -30.97
N THR A 24 -18.54 -1.28 -30.73
CA THR A 24 -18.92 -1.71 -29.38
C THR A 24 -17.88 -2.66 -28.78
N GLN A 25 -17.35 -3.59 -29.56
CA GLN A 25 -16.28 -4.50 -29.11
C GLN A 25 -14.97 -3.76 -28.81
N GLN A 26 -14.58 -2.79 -29.65
CA GLN A 26 -13.34 -2.03 -29.44
C GLN A 26 -13.37 -1.16 -28.18
N LYS A 27 -14.52 -0.56 -27.85
CA LYS A 27 -14.67 0.21 -26.60
C LYS A 27 -14.50 -0.68 -25.36
N SER A 28 -15.14 -1.85 -25.35
CA SER A 28 -15.04 -2.80 -24.24
C SER A 28 -13.60 -3.29 -24.03
N GLN A 29 -12.86 -3.59 -25.09
CA GLN A 29 -11.47 -4.04 -24.99
C GLN A 29 -10.50 -2.92 -24.53
N LEU A 30 -10.75 -1.67 -24.91
CA LEU A 30 -9.98 -0.53 -24.44
C LEU A 30 -10.25 -0.23 -22.97
N GLU A 31 -11.53 -0.22 -22.57
CA GLU A 31 -11.93 -0.03 -21.16
C GLU A 31 -11.33 -1.11 -20.27
N GLN A 32 -11.41 -2.39 -20.67
CA GLN A 32 -10.82 -3.50 -19.92
C GLN A 32 -9.29 -3.36 -19.79
N GLN A 33 -8.58 -3.00 -20.85
CA GLN A 33 -7.12 -2.84 -20.79
C GLN A 33 -6.68 -1.67 -19.91
N VAL A 34 -7.41 -0.55 -19.96
CA VAL A 34 -7.14 0.62 -19.11
C VAL A 34 -7.42 0.30 -17.64
N GLU A 35 -8.50 -0.42 -17.35
CA GLU A 35 -8.87 -0.83 -16.00
C GLU A 35 -7.84 -1.81 -15.41
N HIS A 36 -7.40 -2.82 -16.18
CA HIS A 36 -6.35 -3.73 -15.75
C HIS A 36 -5.00 -3.04 -15.48
N ALA A 37 -4.58 -2.13 -16.36
CA ALA A 37 -3.33 -1.39 -16.17
C ALA A 37 -3.38 -0.48 -14.94
N SER A 38 -4.50 0.23 -14.74
CA SER A 38 -4.68 1.15 -13.61
C SER A 38 -4.69 0.40 -12.28
N ILE A 39 -5.34 -0.78 -12.22
CA ILE A 39 -5.36 -1.62 -11.03
C ILE A 39 -3.97 -2.19 -10.70
N SER A 40 -3.21 -2.65 -11.71
CA SER A 40 -1.84 -3.16 -11.49
C SER A 40 -0.94 -2.09 -10.89
N VAL A 41 -0.92 -0.89 -11.49
CA VAL A 41 -0.08 0.23 -11.02
C VAL A 41 -0.45 0.63 -9.59
N LEU A 42 -1.73 0.68 -9.24
CA LEU A 42 -2.16 1.03 -7.89
C LEU A 42 -1.68 -0.02 -6.86
N ASN A 43 -1.81 -1.31 -7.18
CA ASN A 43 -1.34 -2.39 -6.32
C ASN A 43 0.19 -2.34 -6.16
N GLU A 44 0.93 -2.12 -7.25
CA GLU A 44 2.38 -1.99 -7.22
C GLU A 44 2.83 -0.81 -6.36
N VAL A 45 2.17 0.34 -6.44
CA VAL A 45 2.47 1.52 -5.60
C VAL A 45 2.21 1.22 -4.12
N GLN A 46 1.11 0.55 -3.78
CA GLN A 46 0.83 0.16 -2.39
C GLN A 46 1.86 -0.82 -1.85
N GLU A 47 2.32 -1.77 -2.67
CA GLU A 47 3.35 -2.72 -2.29
C GLU A 47 4.71 -2.02 -2.10
N LEU A 48 5.06 -1.07 -2.97
CA LEU A 48 6.26 -0.25 -2.83
C LEU A 48 6.21 0.63 -1.56
N GLU A 49 5.08 1.25 -1.24
CA GLU A 49 4.91 2.03 -0.01
C GLU A 49 5.19 1.18 1.24
N LYS A 50 4.63 -0.04 1.26
CA LYS A 50 4.86 -1.00 2.35
C LYS A 50 6.34 -1.40 2.45
N GLN A 51 7.01 -1.66 1.33
CA GLN A 51 8.44 -1.99 1.31
C GLN A 51 9.30 -0.84 1.82
N ILE A 52 9.06 0.39 1.34
CA ILE A 52 9.78 1.59 1.78
C ILE A 52 9.61 1.78 3.29
N ARG A 53 8.39 1.60 3.81
CA ARG A 53 8.11 1.72 5.24
C ARG A 53 8.86 0.67 6.08
N ASN A 54 8.92 -0.57 5.60
CA ASN A 54 9.68 -1.62 6.26
C ASN A 54 11.18 -1.31 6.26
N MET A 55 11.73 -0.82 5.13
CA MET A 55 13.14 -0.41 5.03
C MET A 55 13.46 0.76 5.95
N GLN A 56 12.56 1.74 6.10
CA GLN A 56 12.75 2.85 7.04
C GLN A 56 12.82 2.35 8.49
N LEU A 57 11.93 1.43 8.88
CA LEU A 57 11.97 0.81 10.20
C LEU A 57 13.26 0.00 10.39
N ASP A 58 13.71 -0.74 9.36
CA ASP A 58 14.99 -1.46 9.43
C ASP A 58 16.19 -0.54 9.62
N ALA A 59 16.22 0.58 8.89
CA ALA A 59 17.27 1.56 9.02
C ALA A 59 17.27 2.19 10.42
N GLU A 60 16.09 2.49 10.97
CA GLU A 60 15.95 3.01 12.33
C GLU A 60 16.40 2.01 13.40
N ILE A 61 16.00 0.74 13.26
CA ILE A 61 16.44 -0.35 14.12
C ILE A 61 17.96 -0.49 14.04
N THR A 62 18.53 -0.59 12.84
CA THR A 62 19.99 -0.73 12.66
C THR A 62 20.75 0.49 13.18
N ALA A 63 20.22 1.70 13.01
CA ALA A 63 20.84 2.92 13.54
C ALA A 63 20.80 3.00 15.07
N GLN A 64 19.79 2.44 15.73
CA GLN A 64 19.66 2.45 17.19
C GLN A 64 20.29 1.22 17.87
N GLN A 65 20.40 0.10 17.14
CA GLN A 65 21.10 -1.10 17.54
C GLN A 65 22.59 -1.09 17.17
N SER A 66 23.11 -0.04 16.53
CA SER A 66 24.55 0.10 16.24
C SER A 66 25.35 0.21 17.56
N GLY A 67 25.64 -0.94 18.17
CA GLY A 67 26.30 -1.07 19.47
C GLY A 67 25.74 -2.16 20.39
N ALA A 68 24.59 -2.79 20.09
CA ALA A 68 24.01 -3.88 20.88
C ALA A 68 23.92 -5.18 20.07
N MET A 69 24.08 -6.32 20.74
CA MET A 69 24.11 -7.69 20.17
C MET A 69 23.08 -7.89 19.06
N GLU A 70 23.49 -8.58 17.99
CA GLU A 70 22.59 -8.99 16.90
C GLU A 70 21.36 -9.70 17.47
N THR A 71 20.22 -9.00 17.50
CA THR A 71 18.93 -9.60 17.79
C THR A 71 18.58 -10.61 16.71
N SER A 72 17.95 -11.71 17.10
CA SER A 72 17.46 -12.70 16.15
C SER A 72 16.50 -12.09 15.13
N SER A 73 16.39 -12.67 13.93
CA SER A 73 15.50 -12.13 12.89
C SER A 73 14.02 -12.09 13.33
N GLU A 74 13.62 -13.02 14.20
CA GLU A 74 12.27 -13.07 14.79
C GLU A 74 12.03 -11.91 15.76
N GLU A 75 12.98 -11.62 16.65
CA GLU A 75 12.87 -10.47 17.56
C GLU A 75 12.84 -9.14 16.81
N ARG A 76 13.63 -9.02 15.73
CA ARG A 76 13.62 -7.83 14.86
C ARG A 76 12.28 -7.65 14.15
N GLN A 77 11.68 -8.73 13.66
CA GLN A 77 10.36 -8.68 13.03
C GLN A 77 9.28 -8.31 14.04
N MET A 78 9.33 -8.89 15.24
CA MET A 78 8.39 -8.59 16.31
C MET A 78 8.50 -7.12 16.77
N LEU A 79 9.72 -6.60 16.91
CA LEU A 79 9.97 -5.20 17.24
C LEU A 79 9.44 -4.24 16.17
N ARG A 80 9.63 -4.58 14.88
CA ARG A 80 9.09 -3.81 13.75
C ARG A 80 7.56 -3.69 13.83
N ASP A 81 6.88 -4.79 14.13
CA ASP A 81 5.42 -4.81 14.27
C ASP A 81 4.93 -3.99 15.47
N MET A 82 5.67 -4.02 16.59
CA MET A 82 5.37 -3.18 17.76
C MET A 82 5.58 -1.69 17.46
N LEU A 83 6.66 -1.34 16.76
CA LEU A 83 6.96 0.04 16.36
C LEU A 83 5.93 0.58 15.38
N ASP A 84 5.46 -0.24 14.45
CA ASP A 84 4.35 0.09 13.57
C ASP A 84 3.11 0.50 14.37
N LEU A 85 2.68 -0.34 15.31
CA LEU A 85 1.51 -0.07 16.16
C LEU A 85 1.72 1.17 17.03
N TYR A 86 2.90 1.32 17.64
CA TYR A 86 3.20 2.48 18.46
C TYR A 86 3.16 3.79 17.66
N LYS A 87 3.77 3.83 16.47
CA LYS A 87 3.74 5.00 15.57
C LYS A 87 2.34 5.33 15.04
N ARG A 88 1.44 4.35 14.98
CA ARG A 88 0.02 4.53 14.64
C ARG A 88 -0.84 5.02 15.82
N GLY A 89 -0.24 5.20 17.00
CA GLY A 89 -0.91 5.75 18.20
C GLY A 89 -1.60 4.71 19.08
N TYR A 90 -1.32 3.42 18.89
CA TYR A 90 -1.84 2.37 19.77
C TYR A 90 -1.18 2.45 21.16
N SER A 91 -1.97 2.23 22.20
CA SER A 91 -1.49 2.17 23.60
C SER A 91 -0.58 0.96 23.82
N VAL A 92 0.36 1.07 24.77
CA VAL A 92 1.26 -0.03 25.15
C VAL A 92 0.47 -1.27 25.58
N GLU A 93 -0.69 -1.07 26.21
CA GLU A 93 -1.63 -2.12 26.59
C GLU A 93 -2.17 -2.89 25.39
N SER A 94 -2.60 -2.16 24.35
CA SER A 94 -3.13 -2.78 23.13
C SER A 94 -2.04 -3.48 22.32
N ILE A 95 -0.81 -2.97 22.35
CA ILE A 95 0.36 -3.59 21.72
C ILE A 95 0.72 -4.88 22.45
N ALA A 96 0.80 -4.86 23.78
CA ALA A 96 1.04 -6.03 24.63
C ALA A 96 0.02 -7.14 24.39
N ALA A 97 -1.27 -6.79 24.31
CA ALA A 97 -2.33 -7.75 24.00
C ALA A 97 -2.15 -8.39 22.62
N LYS A 98 -1.72 -7.61 21.61
CA LYS A 98 -1.54 -8.11 20.23
C LYS A 98 -0.26 -8.91 20.04
N SER A 99 0.82 -8.52 20.70
CA SER A 99 2.13 -9.18 20.66
C SER A 99 2.27 -10.33 21.65
N LYS A 100 1.25 -10.58 22.50
CA LYS A 100 1.24 -11.63 23.54
C LYS A 100 2.41 -11.54 24.53
N LEU A 101 2.93 -10.33 24.74
CA LEU A 101 3.98 -10.04 25.71
C LEU A 101 3.42 -9.26 26.90
N PRO A 102 4.02 -9.36 28.08
CA PRO A 102 3.64 -8.50 29.20
C PRO A 102 3.95 -7.04 28.87
N LYS A 103 3.12 -6.12 29.40
CA LYS A 103 3.24 -4.68 29.14
C LYS A 103 4.64 -4.15 29.44
N THR A 104 5.26 -4.62 30.53
CA THR A 104 6.61 -4.24 30.96
C THR A 104 7.68 -4.60 29.94
N GLU A 105 7.51 -5.72 29.24
CA GLU A 105 8.44 -6.17 28.19
C GLU A 105 8.29 -5.31 26.94
N VAL A 106 7.04 -5.05 26.52
CA VAL A 106 6.75 -4.15 25.39
C VAL A 106 7.28 -2.73 25.66
N GLU A 107 7.08 -2.22 26.88
CA GLU A 107 7.60 -0.92 27.29
C GLU A 107 9.13 -0.89 27.22
N ARG A 108 9.82 -1.90 27.75
CA ARG A 108 11.28 -2.03 27.68
C ARG A 108 11.78 -2.04 26.23
N MET A 109 11.12 -2.79 25.35
CA MET A 109 11.49 -2.92 23.94
C MET A 109 11.25 -1.62 23.15
N LEU A 110 10.19 -0.87 23.45
CA LEU A 110 9.86 0.39 22.79
C LEU A 110 10.63 1.58 23.35
N THR A 111 11.10 1.52 24.61
CA THR A 111 11.81 2.61 25.31
C THR A 111 12.91 3.28 24.47
N PRO A 112 13.80 2.56 23.77
CA PRO A 112 14.84 3.18 22.95
C PRO A 112 14.32 4.03 21.77
N TYR A 113 13.12 3.69 21.28
CA TYR A 113 12.49 4.27 20.09
C TYR A 113 11.42 5.31 20.43
N MET A 114 10.98 5.35 21.69
CA MET A 114 10.16 6.43 22.21
C MET A 114 11.00 7.71 22.19
N ARG A 115 10.70 8.61 21.24
CA ARG A 115 11.20 9.99 21.29
C ARG A 115 10.98 10.49 22.71
N ARG A 116 12.06 10.87 23.42
CA ARG A 116 11.93 11.56 24.71
C ARG A 116 10.89 12.63 24.50
N LYS A 117 9.72 12.46 25.11
CA LYS A 117 8.77 13.56 25.30
C LYS A 117 9.59 14.57 26.06
N ALA A 118 10.14 15.54 25.35
CA ALA A 118 10.92 16.59 25.95
C ALA A 118 10.00 17.22 26.98
N GLU A 119 10.34 17.02 28.25
CA GLU A 119 9.93 17.88 29.35
C GLU A 119 10.48 19.28 29.05
N ARG A 120 9.87 19.95 28.07
CA ARG A 120 9.91 21.41 27.92
C ARG A 120 8.69 21.97 28.65
N GLY A 121 8.52 21.52 29.89
CA GLY A 121 7.69 22.16 30.88
C GLY A 121 8.62 22.74 31.92
N MET A 122 8.60 24.07 32.06
CA MET A 122 9.23 24.84 33.13
C MET A 122 10.75 25.06 33.02
N VAL A 123 11.13 26.05 32.21
CA VAL A 123 12.05 27.08 32.71
C VAL A 123 11.34 28.42 32.55
N ALA A 124 10.45 28.68 33.50
CA ALA A 124 10.15 30.04 33.90
C ALA A 124 11.02 30.31 35.13
N GLN A 125 12.09 31.07 34.94
CA GLN A 125 12.67 32.01 35.90
C GLN A 125 13.79 32.79 35.21
#